data_AF-Q4C0V4-F1
#
_entry.id   AF-Q4C0V4-F1
#
_cell.length_a   1.000
_cell.length_b   1.000
_cell.length_c   1.000
_cell.angle_alpha   90.00
_cell.angle_beta   90.00
_cell.angle_gamma   90.00
#
_symmetry.space_group_name_H-M   'P 1'
#
loop_
_entity.id
_entity.type
_entity.pdbx_description
1 polymer ?
#
loop_
_entity_poly.entity_id
_entity_poly.type
_entity_poly.pdbx_seq_one_letter_code
_entity_poly.pdbx_strand_id
1 'polypeptide(L)'
;MQNIFTKKFKSIIHQFNTPDNLGEAELMIPMNREQQIMFKKLMNKIRKRKKIQLILGFFLGYLGGHRYYIGDYLIGAIYTGIGLIAYHQSESFLAFIMIGAWIDSCLLMNRIDKYNHTNAVQIANKVSTSENPVIDHALEKASEYALDNDFESAVKELKSVYSLTNCDISLVFKEKLNEYQNNFDRQQLYNAIEEATLTNFEKAIIRLKKIEACSNFYEEAQIKIAEYEEEFKKQQIEREIQEKEKREKKAYQLFETGVKTAEAGLLSPALISLKLIQKNTKIYEEAQIKIAEYEEALKHKKLAQEKAKQEKEEELKLKKQKQEQEKQEKLADQLLKNAAIFANQENYSQAIQVLNTISHHLQAYQTAKLHIDQYKKNQENLEKQRKELIKNLPNVICIIHKGKPVAAAFIDQTLYVIDSLERKNTINGIMGDCTTTSGDFIISHLIVRNDSPKTRSISASQIVLLDDKNREFSVSSEGMSALVMSGDKTAELVFTEIQPGLEKYISIVFEIPLNSKDFQLKIPGGGLFSQPTILPLSIAV
;
A
#
# COMPACT_ATOMS: atom_id res chain seq x y z
N MET A 1 43.24 70.64 -3.84
CA MET A 1 42.49 69.77 -2.91
C MET A 1 43.04 68.34 -2.80
N GLN A 2 43.47 67.68 -3.88
CA GLN A 2 43.97 66.27 -3.84
C GLN A 2 45.13 66.01 -2.84
N ASN A 3 46.05 66.96 -2.65
CA ASN A 3 47.23 66.78 -1.78
C ASN A 3 46.90 66.81 -0.27
N ILE A 4 45.80 67.47 0.13
CA ILE A 4 45.36 67.52 1.54
C ILE A 4 44.61 66.24 1.90
N PHE A 5 43.76 65.75 0.98
CA PHE A 5 42.98 64.54 1.17
C PHE A 5 43.88 63.30 1.31
N THR A 6 44.89 63.17 0.45
CA THR A 6 45.85 62.06 0.48
C THR A 6 46.69 62.04 1.76
N LYS A 7 47.13 63.21 2.27
CA LYS A 7 47.84 63.29 3.56
C LYS A 7 46.96 62.89 4.74
N LYS A 8 45.72 63.38 4.81
CA LYS A 8 44.77 63.00 5.88
C LYS A 8 44.42 61.51 5.82
N PHE A 9 44.20 60.96 4.63
CA PHE A 9 43.90 59.54 4.45
C PHE A 9 45.07 58.63 4.87
N LYS A 10 46.31 58.98 4.51
CA LYS A 10 47.51 58.28 5.00
C LYS A 10 47.63 58.32 6.52
N SER A 11 47.31 59.46 7.15
CA SER A 11 47.30 59.60 8.61
C SER A 11 46.27 58.68 9.27
N ILE A 12 45.07 58.56 8.70
CA ILE A 12 44.01 57.68 9.22
C ILE A 12 44.43 56.21 9.09
N ILE A 13 44.99 55.81 7.95
CA ILE A 13 45.52 54.43 7.76
C ILE A 13 46.63 54.14 8.77
N HIS A 14 47.52 55.11 9.00
CA HIS A 14 48.58 54.95 9.98
C HIS A 14 48.02 54.77 11.39
N GLN A 15 47.05 55.59 11.80
CA GLN A 15 46.37 55.49 13.11
C GLN A 15 45.57 54.19 13.29
N PHE A 16 45.05 53.63 12.21
CA PHE A 16 44.37 52.33 12.25
C PHE A 16 45.36 51.18 12.47
N ASN A 17 46.58 51.33 11.96
CA ASN A 17 47.64 50.34 12.11
C ASN A 17 48.47 50.54 13.39
N THR A 18 48.29 51.65 14.12
CA THR A 18 48.92 51.76 15.43
C THR A 18 48.29 50.75 16.39
N PRO A 19 49.10 50.03 17.17
CA PRO A 19 48.57 49.03 18.07
C PRO A 19 47.75 49.72 19.18
N ASP A 20 46.66 49.08 19.60
CA ASP A 20 45.71 49.63 20.59
C ASP A 20 46.31 49.80 22.01
N ASN A 21 47.60 49.49 22.19
CA ASN A 21 48.34 49.47 23.46
C ASN A 21 49.42 50.58 23.56
N LEU A 22 49.24 51.69 22.85
CA LEU A 22 50.21 52.79 22.81
C LEU A 22 50.51 53.32 24.23
N GLY A 23 51.79 53.36 24.60
CA GLY A 23 52.27 53.83 25.92
C GLY A 23 52.13 52.81 27.06
N GLU A 24 51.44 51.67 26.87
CA GLU A 24 51.33 50.64 27.92
C GLU A 24 52.69 50.04 28.30
N ALA A 25 53.60 49.90 27.33
CA ALA A 25 54.94 49.35 27.57
C ALA A 25 55.76 50.23 28.53
N GLU A 26 55.68 51.56 28.38
CA GLU A 26 56.39 52.52 29.23
C GLU A 26 55.87 52.48 30.66
N LEU A 27 54.55 52.37 30.82
CA LEU A 27 53.90 52.23 32.13
C LEU A 27 54.27 50.93 32.85
N MET A 28 54.62 49.87 32.11
CA MET A 28 55.02 48.57 32.66
C MET A 28 56.51 48.49 33.05
N ILE A 29 57.37 49.42 32.63
CA ILE A 29 58.81 49.42 32.95
C ILE A 29 59.08 49.38 34.47
N PRO A 30 58.41 50.21 35.31
CA PRO A 30 58.67 50.19 36.75
C PRO A 30 58.01 49.01 37.47
N MET A 31 57.20 48.20 36.78
CA MET A 31 56.41 47.13 37.38
C MET A 31 57.18 45.81 37.45
N ASN A 32 57.02 45.08 38.55
CA ASN A 32 57.48 43.69 38.65
C ASN A 32 56.64 42.75 37.74
N ARG A 33 57.06 41.49 37.58
CA ARG A 33 56.40 40.55 36.66
C ARG A 33 54.91 40.33 36.99
N GLU A 34 54.55 40.27 38.27
CA GLU A 34 53.17 40.04 38.70
C GLU A 34 52.30 41.27 38.43
N GLN A 35 52.81 42.45 38.74
CA GLN A 35 52.22 43.75 38.40
C GLN A 35 52.01 43.87 36.87
N GLN A 36 52.98 43.49 36.05
CA GLN A 36 52.83 43.51 34.58
C GLN A 36 51.74 42.55 34.08
N ILE A 37 51.65 41.34 34.64
CA ILE A 37 50.60 40.37 34.28
C ILE A 37 49.23 40.94 34.66
N MET A 38 49.10 41.49 35.87
CA MET A 38 47.86 42.04 36.37
C MET A 38 47.41 43.27 35.57
N PHE A 39 48.35 44.18 35.28
CA PHE A 39 48.14 45.33 34.41
C PHE A 39 47.60 44.89 33.05
N LYS A 40 48.25 43.93 32.38
CA LYS A 40 47.80 43.40 31.08
C LYS A 40 46.41 42.79 31.17
N LYS A 41 46.10 42.05 32.23
CA LYS A 41 44.79 41.42 32.45
C LYS A 41 43.68 42.47 32.58
N LEU A 42 43.90 43.49 33.43
CA LEU A 42 42.95 44.59 33.63
C LEU A 42 42.77 45.42 32.36
N MET A 43 43.87 45.75 31.68
CA MET A 43 43.82 46.47 30.41
C MET A 43 43.07 45.69 29.35
N ASN A 44 43.29 44.39 29.20
CA ASN A 44 42.57 43.60 28.21
C ASN A 44 41.04 43.60 28.43
N LYS A 45 40.56 43.76 29.67
CA LYS A 45 39.12 43.84 29.98
C LYS A 45 38.50 45.19 29.60
N ILE A 46 39.24 46.28 29.79
CA ILE A 46 38.71 47.65 29.61
C ILE A 46 39.07 48.23 28.22
N ARG A 47 40.15 47.74 27.59
CA ARG A 47 40.69 48.27 26.33
C ARG A 47 39.63 48.24 25.23
N LYS A 48 39.39 49.41 24.65
CA LYS A 48 38.58 49.57 23.45
C LYS A 48 39.46 49.37 22.22
N ARG A 49 39.03 48.53 21.28
CA ARG A 49 39.79 48.23 20.05
C ARG A 49 39.26 49.06 18.91
N LYS A 50 40.15 49.78 18.19
CA LYS A 50 39.77 50.61 17.03
C LYS A 50 39.08 49.78 15.94
N LYS A 51 39.56 48.54 15.74
CA LYS A 51 38.96 47.61 14.76
C LYS A 51 37.50 47.28 15.07
N ILE A 52 37.17 47.06 16.35
CA ILE A 52 35.79 46.77 16.77
C ILE A 52 34.90 47.99 16.54
N GLN A 53 35.39 49.19 16.87
CA GLN A 53 34.67 50.44 16.63
C GLN A 53 34.40 50.66 15.13
N LEU A 54 35.37 50.40 14.26
CA LEU A 54 35.20 50.53 12.80
C LEU A 54 34.21 49.49 12.26
N ILE A 55 34.31 48.22 12.69
CA ILE A 55 33.38 47.15 12.32
C ILE A 55 31.95 47.52 12.75
N LEU A 56 31.77 47.94 14.00
CA LEU A 56 30.48 48.40 14.51
C LEU A 56 29.95 49.61 13.72
N GLY A 57 30.82 50.53 13.34
CA GLY A 57 30.47 51.65 12.46
C GLY A 57 29.96 51.17 11.10
N PHE A 58 30.67 50.24 10.46
CA PHE A 58 30.32 49.72 9.14
C PHE A 58 29.01 48.91 9.16
N PHE A 59 28.86 47.96 10.09
CA PHE A 59 27.72 47.04 10.12
C PHE A 59 26.44 47.65 10.67
N LEU A 60 26.52 48.59 11.62
CA LEU A 60 25.34 49.30 12.13
C LEU A 60 25.02 50.55 11.31
N GLY A 61 25.49 50.62 10.06
CA GLY A 61 25.19 51.71 9.12
C GLY A 61 25.53 53.09 9.66
N TYR A 62 26.57 53.19 10.49
CA TYR A 62 26.93 54.37 11.25
C TYR A 62 25.76 55.08 11.99
N LEU A 63 24.69 54.34 12.31
CA LEU A 63 23.55 54.77 13.13
C LEU A 63 23.94 54.85 14.62
N GLY A 64 25.05 55.50 14.94
CA GLY A 64 25.50 55.70 16.32
C GLY A 64 26.17 54.50 17.01
N GLY A 65 26.20 53.31 16.40
CA GLY A 65 26.86 52.10 16.95
C GLY A 65 28.30 52.33 17.46
N HIS A 66 29.09 53.07 16.68
CA HIS A 66 30.46 53.42 17.01
C HIS A 66 30.57 54.40 18.19
N ARG A 67 29.54 55.23 18.46
CA ARG A 67 29.46 56.14 19.62
C ARG A 67 29.06 55.40 20.89
N TYR A 68 28.10 54.48 20.80
CA TYR A 68 27.73 53.61 21.92
C TYR A 68 28.91 52.79 22.42
N TYR A 69 29.77 52.30 21.53
CA TYR A 69 30.96 51.54 21.89
C TYR A 69 31.93 52.30 22.81
N ILE A 70 32.06 53.62 22.61
CA ILE A 70 32.94 54.51 23.39
C ILE A 70 32.24 55.00 24.67
N GLY A 71 30.94 54.77 24.81
CA GLY A 71 30.13 55.24 25.95
C GLY A 71 29.49 56.61 25.73
N ASP A 72 29.57 57.18 24.53
CA ASP A 72 28.92 58.45 24.17
C ASP A 72 27.43 58.23 23.81
N TYR A 73 26.63 57.71 24.75
CA TYR A 73 25.27 57.22 24.49
C TYR A 73 24.33 58.29 23.90
N LEU A 74 24.40 59.52 24.39
CA LEU A 74 23.56 60.62 23.92
C LEU A 74 23.84 60.96 22.45
N ILE A 75 25.12 61.06 22.07
CA ILE A 75 25.52 61.33 20.68
C ILE A 75 25.14 60.14 19.81
N GLY A 76 25.33 58.90 20.31
CA GLY A 76 24.87 57.69 19.63
C GLY A 76 23.37 57.75 19.30
N ALA A 77 22.53 58.11 20.27
CA ALA A 77 21.08 58.22 20.07
C ALA A 77 20.70 59.29 19.04
N ILE A 78 21.41 60.42 19.02
CA ILE A 78 21.21 61.47 18.00
C ILE A 78 21.52 60.93 16.60
N TYR A 79 22.64 60.23 16.41
CA TYR A 79 22.98 59.62 15.10
C TYR A 79 21.95 58.58 14.68
N THR A 80 21.45 57.76 15.60
CA THR A 80 20.38 56.79 15.33
C THR A 80 19.11 57.50 14.86
N GLY A 81 18.67 58.54 15.57
CA GLY A 81 17.48 59.30 15.22
C GLY A 81 17.58 60.01 13.88
N ILE A 82 18.71 60.70 13.63
CA ILE A 82 18.97 61.38 12.36
C ILE A 82 19.05 60.37 11.21
N GLY A 83 19.70 59.22 11.43
CA GLY A 83 19.80 58.17 10.41
C GLY A 83 18.44 57.56 10.05
N LEU A 84 17.55 57.35 11.03
CA LEU A 84 16.18 56.90 10.78
C LEU A 84 15.36 57.91 9.98
N ILE A 85 15.44 59.20 10.35
CA ILE A 85 14.79 60.28 9.59
C ILE A 85 15.35 60.35 8.16
N ALA A 86 16.67 60.24 8.03
CA ALA A 86 17.34 60.34 6.74
C ALA A 86 16.99 59.17 5.80
N TYR A 87 16.86 57.96 6.35
CA TYR A 87 16.42 56.77 5.64
C TYR A 87 15.04 56.95 4.99
N HIS A 88 14.12 57.67 5.66
CA HIS A 88 12.78 57.93 5.13
C HIS A 88 12.71 59.10 4.13
N GLN A 89 13.73 59.96 4.06
CA GLN A 89 13.66 61.19 3.26
C GLN A 89 14.25 61.03 1.86
N SER A 90 15.50 60.55 1.73
CA SER A 90 16.14 60.26 0.43
C SER A 90 17.45 59.50 0.58
N GLU A 91 17.82 58.71 -0.43
CA GLU A 91 19.10 57.99 -0.49
C GLU A 91 20.31 58.92 -0.44
N SER A 92 20.23 60.07 -1.12
CA SER A 92 21.31 61.08 -1.14
C SER A 92 21.55 61.69 0.24
N PHE A 93 20.48 61.92 1.03
CA PHE A 93 20.61 62.45 2.38
C PHE A 93 21.19 61.40 3.33
N LEU A 94 20.79 60.13 3.20
CA LEU A 94 21.41 59.03 3.94
C LEU A 94 22.91 58.91 3.61
N ALA A 95 23.30 59.03 2.34
CA ALA A 95 24.71 59.00 1.94
C ALA A 95 25.54 60.13 2.58
N PHE A 96 24.97 61.34 2.72
CA PHE A 96 25.64 62.46 3.39
C PHE A 96 25.85 62.17 4.89
N ILE A 97 24.85 61.62 5.58
CA ILE A 97 24.96 61.20 6.98
C ILE A 97 26.03 60.11 7.13
N MET A 98 26.08 59.14 6.22
CA MET A 98 27.09 58.08 6.21
C MET A 98 28.52 58.62 6.06
N ILE A 99 28.74 59.59 5.17
CA ILE A 99 30.04 60.24 5.01
C ILE A 99 30.42 61.01 6.29
N GLY A 100 29.49 61.78 6.85
CA GLY A 100 29.70 62.52 8.09
C GLY A 100 30.07 61.60 9.25
N ALA A 101 29.35 60.50 9.39
CA ALA A 101 29.59 59.52 10.44
C ALA A 101 30.88 58.70 10.20
N TRP A 102 31.29 58.50 8.94
CA TRP A 102 32.60 57.92 8.62
C TRP A 102 33.75 58.84 9.03
N ILE A 103 33.63 60.15 8.75
CA ILE A 103 34.60 61.16 9.19
C ILE A 103 34.66 61.19 10.73
N ASP A 104 33.50 61.18 11.39
CA ASP A 104 33.41 61.15 12.85
C ASP A 104 34.04 59.89 13.45
N SER A 105 33.79 58.73 12.84
CA SER A 105 34.42 57.46 13.21
C SER A 105 35.95 57.52 13.15
N CYS A 106 36.51 58.21 12.16
CA CYS A 106 37.96 58.44 12.09
C CYS A 106 38.47 59.34 13.23
N LEU A 107 37.73 60.41 13.57
CA LEU A 107 38.09 61.31 14.68
C LEU A 107 38.02 60.61 16.04
N LEU A 108 37.13 59.63 16.19
CA LEU A 108 36.97 58.84 17.40
C LEU A 108 38.16 57.91 17.68
N MET A 109 38.97 57.55 16.68
CA MET A 109 40.17 56.72 16.90
C MET A 109 41.14 57.37 17.90
N ASN A 110 41.35 58.69 17.79
CA ASN A 110 42.15 59.46 18.75
C ASN A 110 41.52 59.47 20.15
N ARG A 111 40.18 59.47 20.23
CA ARG A 111 39.49 59.41 21.53
C ARG A 111 39.64 58.05 22.17
N ILE A 112 39.60 56.97 21.38
CA ILE A 112 39.88 55.61 21.85
C ILE A 112 41.30 55.52 22.40
N ASP A 113 42.30 56.08 21.69
CA ASP A 113 43.68 56.12 22.18
C ASP A 113 43.78 56.86 23.51
N LYS A 114 43.19 58.05 23.60
CA LYS A 114 43.18 58.84 24.84
C LYS A 114 42.46 58.10 25.98
N TYR A 115 41.33 57.47 25.69
CA TYR A 115 40.56 56.68 26.66
C TYR A 115 41.38 55.49 27.19
N ASN A 116 41.97 54.70 26.28
CA ASN A 116 42.81 53.57 26.63
C ASN A 116 44.04 54.02 27.43
N HIS A 117 44.69 55.12 27.04
CA HIS A 117 45.84 55.66 27.75
C HIS A 117 45.48 56.18 29.15
N THR A 118 44.39 56.93 29.32
CA THR A 118 43.94 57.39 30.64
C THR A 118 43.65 56.20 31.57
N ASN A 119 42.94 55.18 31.08
CA ASN A 119 42.69 53.97 31.85
C ASN A 119 43.98 53.20 32.14
N ALA A 120 44.91 53.14 31.19
CA ALA A 120 46.23 52.54 31.40
C ALA A 120 46.98 53.26 32.51
N VAL A 121 47.03 54.58 32.54
CA VAL A 121 47.69 55.34 33.63
C VAL A 121 47.02 55.08 34.98
N GLN A 122 45.68 55.08 35.04
CA GLN A 122 44.94 54.79 36.28
C GLN A 122 45.18 53.37 36.79
N ILE A 123 45.12 52.38 35.90
CA ILE A 123 45.41 50.97 36.24
C ILE A 123 46.87 50.81 36.62
N ALA A 124 47.80 51.48 35.93
CA ALA A 124 49.21 51.44 36.25
C ALA A 124 49.46 51.95 37.66
N ASN A 125 48.93 53.12 38.01
CA ASN A 125 49.05 53.70 39.34
C ASN A 125 48.46 52.75 40.40
N LYS A 126 47.26 52.20 40.18
CA LYS A 126 46.62 51.25 41.11
C LYS A 126 47.45 49.98 41.32
N VAL A 127 48.02 49.44 40.24
CA VAL A 127 48.82 48.20 40.28
C VAL A 127 50.21 48.43 40.86
N SER A 128 50.85 49.57 40.57
CA SER A 128 52.20 49.88 41.04
C SER A 128 52.27 50.22 42.53
N THR A 129 51.18 50.74 43.11
CA THR A 129 51.10 51.03 44.55
C THR A 129 50.84 49.79 45.40
N SER A 130 50.46 48.66 44.79
CA SER A 130 50.20 47.41 45.49
C SER A 130 51.45 46.53 45.51
N GLU A 131 51.80 46.03 46.69
CA GLU A 131 52.88 45.04 46.86
C GLU A 131 52.51 43.71 46.20
N ASN A 132 51.23 43.33 46.25
CA ASN A 132 50.70 42.14 45.57
C ASN A 132 49.35 42.44 44.90
N PRO A 133 49.36 42.99 43.66
CA PRO A 133 48.15 43.46 42.99
C PRO A 133 47.20 42.34 42.59
N VAL A 134 47.69 41.10 42.53
CA VAL A 134 46.88 39.92 42.25
C VAL A 134 46.04 39.56 43.47
N ILE A 135 46.66 39.55 44.64
CA ILE A 135 45.99 39.31 45.92
C ILE A 135 44.99 40.43 46.23
N ASP A 136 45.41 41.70 46.14
CA ASP A 136 44.56 42.85 46.48
C ASP A 136 43.31 42.91 45.59
N HIS A 137 43.46 42.69 44.28
CA HIS A 137 42.32 42.66 43.37
C HIS A 137 41.40 41.47 43.62
N ALA A 138 41.95 40.30 43.95
CA ALA A 138 41.12 39.14 44.28
C ALA A 138 40.33 39.36 45.57
N LEU A 139 40.93 40.00 46.58
CA LEU A 139 40.24 40.41 47.81
C LEU A 139 39.15 41.46 47.53
N GLU A 140 39.45 42.48 46.73
CA GLU A 140 38.47 43.51 46.33
C GLU A 140 37.27 42.86 45.65
N LYS A 141 37.52 42.03 44.64
CA LYS A 141 36.47 41.35 43.88
C LYS A 141 35.69 40.32 44.69
N ALA A 142 36.36 39.55 45.55
CA ALA A 142 35.68 38.65 46.48
C ALA A 142 34.82 39.42 47.48
N SER A 143 35.26 40.60 47.92
CA SER A 143 34.46 41.47 48.78
C SER A 143 33.23 42.01 48.07
N GLU A 144 33.35 42.40 46.80
CA GLU A 144 32.20 42.79 45.97
C GLU A 144 31.16 41.65 45.88
N TYR A 145 31.60 40.41 45.60
CA TYR A 145 30.70 39.26 45.61
C TYR A 145 30.07 38.99 46.97
N ALA A 146 30.84 39.11 48.05
CA ALA A 146 30.34 38.94 49.41
C ALA A 146 29.29 40.00 49.81
N LEU A 147 29.41 41.24 49.32
CA LEU A 147 28.40 42.29 49.54
C LEU A 147 27.05 41.92 48.90
N ASP A 148 27.09 41.22 47.77
CA ASP A 148 25.90 40.70 47.08
C ASP A 148 25.41 39.34 47.65
N ASN A 149 26.00 38.87 48.76
CA ASN A 149 25.79 37.54 49.35
C ASN A 149 26.11 36.36 48.41
N ASP A 150 26.94 36.57 47.39
CA ASP A 150 27.45 35.52 46.50
C ASP A 150 28.79 34.97 47.03
N PHE A 151 28.72 34.27 48.16
CA PHE A 151 29.90 33.71 48.81
C PHE A 151 30.54 32.58 47.99
N GLU A 152 29.80 31.93 47.09
CA GLU A 152 30.36 30.91 46.18
C GLU A 152 31.38 31.53 45.22
N SER A 153 30.98 32.63 44.56
CA SER A 153 31.87 33.37 43.66
C SER A 153 33.04 33.99 44.42
N ALA A 154 32.80 34.52 45.63
CA ALA A 154 33.85 35.08 46.48
C ALA A 154 34.92 34.03 46.82
N VAL A 155 34.51 32.86 47.33
CA VAL A 155 35.41 31.74 47.66
C VAL A 155 36.15 31.25 46.43
N LYS A 156 35.46 31.11 45.29
CA LYS A 156 36.05 30.64 44.04
C LYS A 156 37.14 31.59 43.53
N GLU A 157 36.91 32.90 43.59
CA GLU A 157 37.92 33.90 43.20
C GLU A 157 39.17 33.77 44.09
N LEU A 158 39.00 33.69 45.41
CA LEU A 158 40.11 33.55 46.35
C LEU A 158 40.85 32.21 46.20
N LYS A 159 40.16 31.07 46.08
CA LYS A 159 40.79 29.76 45.84
C LYS A 159 41.58 29.72 44.53
N SER A 160 41.09 30.41 43.49
CA SER A 160 41.81 30.50 42.21
C SER A 160 43.17 31.20 42.35
N VAL A 161 43.28 32.22 43.21
CA VAL A 161 44.56 32.89 43.48
C VAL A 161 45.41 32.06 44.43
N TYR A 162 44.82 31.48 45.48
CA TYR A 162 45.51 30.61 46.44
C TYR A 162 46.29 29.48 45.74
N SER A 163 45.68 28.87 44.72
CA SER A 163 46.30 27.79 43.93
C SER A 163 47.41 28.25 42.96
N LEU A 164 47.44 29.53 42.58
CA LEU A 164 48.45 30.08 41.66
C LEU A 164 49.69 30.60 42.38
N THR A 165 49.53 31.06 43.61
CA THR A 165 50.61 31.66 44.41
C THR A 165 51.17 30.64 45.39
N ASN A 166 52.29 30.01 45.04
CA ASN A 166 53.10 29.18 45.95
C ASN A 166 53.80 30.00 47.08
N CYS A 167 53.46 31.28 47.24
CA CYS A 167 54.14 32.21 48.14
C CYS A 167 53.44 32.29 49.50
N ASP A 168 54.13 32.87 50.49
CA ASP A 168 53.58 33.24 51.80
C ASP A 168 52.37 34.18 51.64
N ILE A 169 51.19 33.59 51.52
CA ILE A 169 49.92 34.30 51.44
C ILE A 169 49.74 35.07 52.76
N SER A 170 49.42 36.37 52.63
CA SER A 170 49.19 37.24 53.78
C SER A 170 48.14 36.63 54.72
N LEU A 171 48.35 36.82 56.02
CA LEU A 171 47.41 36.35 57.05
C LEU A 171 45.98 36.83 56.76
N VAL A 172 45.84 38.09 56.33
CA VAL A 172 44.58 38.73 55.93
C VAL A 172 43.84 37.95 54.84
N PHE A 173 44.54 37.43 53.83
CA PHE A 173 43.91 36.65 52.76
C PHE A 173 43.41 35.31 53.26
N LYS A 174 44.17 34.62 54.11
CA LYS A 174 43.75 33.35 54.73
C LYS A 174 42.52 33.56 55.63
N GLU A 175 42.53 34.63 56.43
CA GLU A 175 41.39 35.02 57.28
C GLU A 175 40.14 35.29 56.44
N LYS A 176 40.25 36.07 55.34
CA LYS A 176 39.11 36.38 54.46
C LYS A 176 38.60 35.16 53.69
N LEU A 177 39.50 34.30 53.21
CA LEU A 177 39.10 33.04 52.57
C LEU A 177 38.32 32.16 53.56
N ASN A 178 38.80 32.03 54.80
CA ASN A 178 38.11 31.26 55.84
C ASN A 178 36.77 31.89 56.24
N GLU A 179 36.69 33.22 56.35
CA GLU A 179 35.45 33.96 56.62
C GLU A 179 34.40 33.69 55.54
N TYR A 180 34.76 33.86 54.26
CA TYR A 180 33.82 33.65 53.15
C TYR A 180 33.47 32.18 52.95
N GLN A 181 34.40 31.25 53.19
CA GLN A 181 34.11 29.82 53.19
C GLN A 181 33.09 29.46 54.28
N ASN A 182 33.27 29.94 55.51
CA ASN A 182 32.31 29.70 56.58
C ASN A 182 30.92 30.30 56.27
N ASN A 183 30.86 31.50 55.68
CA ASN A 183 29.58 32.10 55.28
C ASN A 183 28.90 31.32 54.14
N PHE A 184 29.67 30.85 53.16
CA PHE A 184 29.17 29.99 52.09
C PHE A 184 28.63 28.67 52.64
N ASP A 185 29.38 28.01 53.52
CA ASP A 185 28.97 26.73 54.13
C ASP A 185 27.72 26.89 54.98
N ARG A 186 27.61 27.99 55.74
CA ARG A 186 26.41 28.36 56.48
C ARG A 186 25.21 28.53 55.55
N GLN A 187 25.39 29.18 54.41
CA GLN A 187 24.33 29.34 53.40
C GLN A 187 23.94 27.99 52.79
N GLN A 188 24.89 27.08 52.52
CA GLN A 188 24.58 25.73 52.06
C GLN A 188 23.78 24.93 53.09
N LEU A 189 24.13 25.04 54.37
CA LEU A 189 23.42 24.41 55.46
C LEU A 189 21.97 24.92 55.56
N TYR A 190 21.75 26.24 55.56
CA TYR A 190 20.38 26.81 55.59
C TYR A 190 19.55 26.40 54.39
N ASN A 191 20.11 26.48 53.18
CA ASN A 191 19.42 26.08 51.96
C ASN A 191 19.10 24.58 51.97
N ALA A 192 19.96 23.75 52.55
CA ALA A 192 19.68 22.32 52.70
C ALA A 192 18.52 22.07 53.67
N ILE A 193 18.46 22.79 54.79
CA ILE A 193 17.35 22.72 55.73
C ILE A 193 16.04 23.12 55.04
N GLU A 194 16.03 24.20 54.27
CA GLU A 194 14.86 24.63 53.49
C GLU A 194 14.42 23.58 52.46
N GLU A 195 15.35 22.96 51.73
CA GLU A 195 15.01 21.89 50.79
C GLU A 195 14.43 20.66 51.51
N ALA A 196 14.93 20.35 52.71
CA ALA A 196 14.41 19.25 53.52
C ALA A 196 12.99 19.52 54.06
N THR A 197 12.65 20.76 54.43
CA THR A 197 11.27 21.11 54.83
C THR A 197 10.28 20.97 53.67
N LEU A 198 10.75 21.15 52.44
CA LEU A 198 10.00 20.87 51.21
C LEU A 198 10.00 19.38 50.82
N THR A 199 10.47 18.48 51.69
CA THR A 199 10.61 17.02 51.47
C THR A 199 11.53 16.65 50.30
N ASN A 200 12.43 17.56 49.92
CA ASN A 200 13.39 17.39 48.83
C ASN A 200 14.77 16.97 49.37
N PHE A 201 14.79 15.83 50.06
CA PHE A 201 15.95 15.32 50.78
C PHE A 201 17.17 15.08 49.88
N GLU A 202 16.98 14.68 48.62
CA GLU A 202 18.07 14.48 47.67
C GLU A 202 18.87 15.78 47.43
N LYS A 203 18.18 16.90 47.14
CA LYS A 203 18.86 18.19 46.97
C LYS A 203 19.46 18.70 48.27
N ALA A 204 18.78 18.48 49.40
CA ALA A 204 19.31 18.84 50.72
C ALA A 204 20.66 18.14 50.97
N ILE A 205 20.74 16.82 50.75
CA ILE A 205 21.98 16.03 50.91
C ILE A 205 23.09 16.52 49.96
N ILE A 206 22.76 16.82 48.70
CA ILE A 206 23.75 17.35 47.73
C ILE A 206 24.33 18.68 48.21
N ARG A 207 23.51 19.58 48.77
CA ARG A 207 23.98 20.86 49.31
C ARG A 207 24.87 20.66 50.53
N LEU A 208 24.49 19.80 51.48
CA LEU A 208 25.30 19.50 52.66
C LEU A 208 26.66 18.88 52.30
N LYS A 209 26.72 18.03 51.27
CA LYS A 209 27.97 17.42 50.79
C LYS A 209 28.96 18.42 50.18
N LYS A 210 28.56 19.68 49.93
CA LYS A 210 29.46 20.76 49.49
C LYS A 210 30.22 21.41 50.65
N ILE A 211 29.78 21.23 51.90
CA ILE A 211 30.42 21.80 53.08
C ILE A 211 31.76 21.09 53.32
N GLU A 212 32.84 21.85 53.37
CA GLU A 212 34.19 21.30 53.48
C GLU A 212 34.48 20.77 54.89
N ALA A 213 35.35 19.75 55.00
CA ALA A 213 35.69 19.11 56.28
C ALA A 213 36.34 20.05 57.31
N CYS A 214 36.94 21.15 56.85
CA CYS A 214 37.54 22.17 57.72
C CYS A 214 36.55 23.27 58.16
N SER A 215 35.29 23.21 57.72
CA SER A 215 34.26 24.17 58.06
C SER A 215 33.77 23.99 59.49
N ASN A 216 33.42 25.10 60.17
CA ASN A 216 32.77 25.03 61.48
C ASN A 216 31.38 24.38 61.43
N PHE A 217 30.79 24.23 60.25
CA PHE A 217 29.47 23.63 60.02
C PHE A 217 29.53 22.16 59.59
N TYR A 218 30.73 21.57 59.47
CA TYR A 218 30.87 20.24 58.90
C TYR A 218 30.21 19.15 59.76
N GLU A 219 30.41 19.17 61.08
CA GLU A 219 29.80 18.18 61.99
C GLU A 219 28.26 18.22 61.92
N GLU A 220 27.68 19.42 61.95
CA GLU A 220 26.24 19.61 61.80
C GLU A 220 25.74 19.12 60.44
N ALA A 221 26.49 19.38 59.37
CA ALA A 221 26.18 18.90 58.04
C ALA A 221 26.17 17.37 57.96
N GLN A 222 27.14 16.68 58.58
CA GLN A 222 27.19 15.21 58.59
C GLN A 222 26.01 14.60 59.36
N ILE A 223 25.64 15.20 60.50
CA ILE A 223 24.46 14.77 61.26
C ILE A 223 23.20 14.90 60.38
N LYS A 224 23.04 16.03 59.70
CA LYS A 224 21.89 16.27 58.81
C LYS A 224 21.88 15.38 57.57
N ILE A 225 23.04 15.03 57.01
CA ILE A 225 23.13 14.05 55.91
C ILE A 225 22.57 12.69 56.37
N ALA A 226 22.99 12.20 57.54
CA ALA A 226 22.50 10.92 58.05
C ALA A 226 20.99 10.94 58.29
N GLU A 227 20.47 12.00 58.93
CA GLU A 227 19.04 12.21 59.16
C GLU A 227 18.23 12.23 57.85
N TYR A 228 18.69 12.98 56.85
CA TYR A 228 18.01 13.10 55.56
C TYR A 228 18.12 11.83 54.70
N GLU A 229 19.21 11.06 54.81
CA GLU A 229 19.35 9.78 54.13
C GLU A 229 18.36 8.74 54.68
N GLU A 230 18.10 8.73 55.98
CA GLU A 230 17.07 7.87 56.59
C GLU A 230 15.66 8.26 56.17
N GLU A 231 15.31 9.55 56.25
CA GLU A 231 13.99 10.04 55.84
C GLU A 231 13.76 9.87 54.33
N PHE A 232 14.79 10.05 53.50
CA PHE A 232 14.70 9.78 52.07
C PHE A 232 14.41 8.30 51.76
N LYS A 233 15.09 7.37 52.44
CA LYS A 233 14.81 5.93 52.30
C LYS A 233 13.38 5.59 52.71
N LYS A 234 12.91 6.15 53.82
CA LYS A 234 11.53 5.99 54.29
C LYS A 234 10.53 6.52 53.26
N GLN A 235 10.79 7.68 52.67
CA GLN A 235 9.96 8.27 51.61
C GLN A 235 9.94 7.38 50.35
N GLN A 236 11.07 6.79 49.96
CA GLN A 236 11.13 5.85 48.84
C GLN A 236 10.29 4.60 49.10
N ILE A 237 10.43 3.99 50.29
CA ILE A 237 9.62 2.83 50.69
C ILE A 237 8.13 3.17 50.68
N GLU A 238 7.74 4.34 51.21
CA GLU A 238 6.35 4.78 51.21
C GLU A 238 5.81 4.96 49.78
N ARG A 239 6.58 5.58 48.88
CA ARG A 239 6.21 5.71 47.47
C ARG A 239 6.05 4.34 46.80
N GLU A 240 6.94 3.40 47.05
CA GLU A 240 6.83 2.03 46.53
C GLU A 240 5.58 1.32 47.06
N ILE A 241 5.25 1.49 48.33
CA ILE A 241 4.02 0.95 48.94
C ILE A 241 2.79 1.58 48.26
N GLN A 242 2.73 2.91 48.14
CA GLN A 242 1.61 3.61 47.51
C GLN A 242 1.46 3.22 46.02
N GLU A 243 2.55 3.09 45.29
CA GLU A 243 2.52 2.60 43.91
C GLU A 243 2.00 1.17 43.83
N LYS A 244 2.44 0.30 44.74
CA LYS A 244 1.97 -1.08 44.82
C LYS A 244 0.46 -1.11 45.13
N GLU A 245 -0.01 -0.35 46.10
CA GLU A 245 -1.44 -0.24 46.42
C GLU A 245 -2.27 0.30 45.24
N LYS A 246 -1.76 1.32 44.52
CA LYS A 246 -2.41 1.85 43.32
C LYS A 246 -2.47 0.81 42.20
N ARG A 247 -1.41 0.02 42.01
CA ARG A 247 -1.38 -1.10 41.05
C ARG A 247 -2.39 -2.18 41.44
N GLU A 248 -2.43 -2.57 42.72
CA GLU A 248 -3.42 -3.52 43.25
C GLU A 248 -4.84 -3.00 43.01
N LYS A 249 -5.15 -1.76 43.40
CA LYS A 249 -6.48 -1.15 43.19
C LYS A 249 -6.89 -1.16 41.72
N LYS A 250 -5.98 -0.83 40.81
CA LYS A 250 -6.24 -0.89 39.36
C LYS A 250 -6.46 -2.33 38.87
N ALA A 251 -5.71 -3.29 39.39
CA ALA A 251 -5.90 -4.70 39.08
C ALA A 251 -7.29 -5.20 39.54
N TYR A 252 -7.72 -4.85 40.75
CA TYR A 252 -9.08 -5.13 41.25
C TYR A 252 -10.16 -4.50 40.35
N GLN A 253 -9.99 -3.25 39.94
CA GLN A 253 -10.96 -2.59 39.04
C GLN A 253 -11.06 -3.29 37.67
N LEU A 254 -9.91 -3.69 37.09
CA LEU A 254 -9.86 -4.44 35.84
C LEU A 254 -10.51 -5.82 35.99
N PHE A 255 -10.28 -6.48 37.14
CA PHE A 255 -10.89 -7.76 37.46
C PHE A 255 -12.42 -7.65 37.54
N GLU A 256 -12.93 -6.71 38.35
CA GLU A 256 -14.38 -6.47 38.47
C GLU A 256 -15.02 -6.11 37.14
N THR A 257 -14.36 -5.26 36.34
CA THR A 257 -14.84 -4.89 35.01
C THR A 257 -14.89 -6.10 34.09
N GLY A 258 -13.86 -6.94 34.12
CA GLY A 258 -13.80 -8.19 33.37
C GLY A 258 -14.95 -9.13 33.73
N VAL A 259 -15.18 -9.36 35.02
CA VAL A 259 -16.26 -10.22 35.52
C VAL A 259 -17.63 -9.67 35.12
N LYS A 260 -17.93 -8.39 35.39
CA LYS A 260 -19.21 -7.76 35.02
C LYS A 260 -19.48 -7.79 33.52
N THR A 261 -18.44 -7.62 32.69
CA THR A 261 -18.56 -7.65 31.23
C THR A 261 -18.85 -9.07 30.72
N ALA A 262 -18.29 -10.09 31.35
CA ALA A 262 -18.59 -11.48 31.04
C ALA A 262 -20.00 -11.87 31.46
N GLU A 263 -20.47 -11.41 32.63
CA GLU A 263 -21.86 -11.58 33.08
C GLU A 263 -22.87 -10.97 32.10
N ALA A 264 -22.50 -9.88 31.42
CA ALA A 264 -23.29 -9.30 30.33
C ALA A 264 -23.23 -10.11 29.00
N GLY A 265 -22.59 -11.27 28.97
CA GLY A 265 -22.45 -12.14 27.79
C GLY A 265 -21.38 -11.69 26.78
N LEU A 266 -20.61 -10.66 27.11
CA LEU A 266 -19.54 -10.09 26.28
C LEU A 266 -18.18 -10.69 26.66
N LEU A 267 -17.99 -11.98 26.34
CA LEU A 267 -16.80 -12.74 26.72
C LEU A 267 -15.49 -12.18 26.13
N SER A 268 -15.47 -11.70 24.88
CA SER A 268 -14.23 -11.20 24.27
C SER A 268 -13.72 -9.91 24.96
N PRO A 269 -14.55 -8.87 25.18
CA PRO A 269 -14.13 -7.70 25.95
C PRO A 269 -13.74 -8.01 27.40
N ALA A 270 -14.44 -8.96 28.06
CA ALA A 270 -14.09 -9.41 29.40
C ALA A 270 -12.67 -10.00 29.48
N LEU A 271 -12.31 -10.85 28.52
CA LEU A 271 -10.97 -11.42 28.40
C LEU A 271 -9.88 -10.36 28.23
N ILE A 272 -10.15 -9.28 27.48
CA ILE A 272 -9.21 -8.17 27.31
C ILE A 272 -8.94 -7.51 28.67
N SER A 273 -9.98 -7.17 29.43
CA SER A 273 -9.83 -6.55 30.76
C SER A 273 -9.04 -7.42 31.73
N LEU A 274 -9.33 -8.72 31.78
CA LEU A 274 -8.64 -9.66 32.67
C LEU A 274 -7.17 -9.87 32.26
N LYS A 275 -6.87 -9.94 30.96
CA LYS A 275 -5.49 -10.12 30.46
C LYS A 275 -4.58 -8.90 30.71
N LEU A 276 -5.15 -7.74 31.01
CA LEU A 276 -4.38 -6.53 31.36
C LEU A 276 -3.89 -6.54 32.82
N ILE A 277 -4.32 -7.50 33.65
CA ILE A 277 -3.90 -7.62 35.05
C ILE A 277 -2.45 -8.14 35.09
N GLN A 278 -1.58 -7.42 35.83
CA GLN A 278 -0.16 -7.73 35.91
C GLN A 278 0.13 -8.90 36.86
N LYS A 279 1.16 -9.70 36.53
CA LYS A 279 1.57 -10.91 37.27
C LYS A 279 1.94 -10.69 38.75
N ASN A 280 2.39 -9.49 39.09
CA ASN A 280 2.85 -9.14 40.43
C ASN A 280 1.72 -8.63 41.36
N THR A 281 0.46 -8.77 40.95
CA THR A 281 -0.71 -8.34 41.74
C THR A 281 -1.35 -9.52 42.43
N LYS A 282 -1.96 -9.31 43.59
CA LYS A 282 -2.56 -10.39 44.38
C LYS A 282 -3.70 -11.10 43.64
N ILE A 283 -4.47 -10.37 42.83
CA ILE A 283 -5.63 -10.92 42.11
C ILE A 283 -5.28 -11.60 40.77
N TYR A 284 -4.00 -11.68 40.42
CA TYR A 284 -3.57 -12.24 39.14
C TYR A 284 -3.99 -13.70 38.96
N GLU A 285 -3.83 -14.53 39.99
CA GLU A 285 -4.18 -15.96 39.92
C GLU A 285 -5.68 -16.17 39.72
N GLU A 286 -6.51 -15.41 40.45
CA GLU A 286 -7.97 -15.42 40.26
C GLU A 286 -8.37 -14.97 38.85
N ALA A 287 -7.67 -13.96 38.31
CA ALA A 287 -7.87 -13.51 36.93
C ALA A 287 -7.52 -14.61 35.91
N GLN A 288 -6.44 -15.36 36.11
CA GLN A 288 -6.07 -16.46 35.21
C GLN A 288 -7.11 -17.57 35.19
N ILE A 289 -7.68 -17.92 36.36
CA ILE A 289 -8.78 -18.88 36.44
C ILE A 289 -9.97 -18.40 35.61
N LYS A 290 -10.37 -17.13 35.76
CA LYS A 290 -11.48 -16.55 34.97
C LYS A 290 -11.18 -16.44 33.48
N ILE A 291 -9.94 -16.16 33.11
CA ILE A 291 -9.52 -16.18 31.70
C ILE A 291 -9.72 -17.56 31.09
N ALA A 292 -9.27 -18.62 31.77
CA ALA A 292 -9.42 -19.99 31.29
C ALA A 292 -10.91 -20.37 31.13
N GLU A 293 -11.74 -20.06 32.13
CA GLU A 293 -13.19 -20.27 32.11
C GLU A 293 -13.85 -19.57 30.90
N TYR A 294 -13.50 -18.29 30.66
CA TYR A 294 -14.11 -17.51 29.57
C TYR A 294 -13.59 -17.92 28.19
N GLU A 295 -12.34 -18.37 28.06
CA GLU A 295 -11.82 -18.92 26.81
C GLU A 295 -12.53 -20.21 26.42
N GLU A 296 -12.79 -21.09 27.39
CA GLU A 296 -13.56 -22.33 27.18
C GLU A 296 -15.01 -22.02 26.78
N ALA A 297 -15.68 -21.11 27.48
CA ALA A 297 -17.04 -20.67 27.14
C ALA A 297 -17.12 -20.07 25.73
N LEU A 298 -16.11 -19.30 25.32
CA LEU A 298 -16.03 -18.71 23.98
C LEU A 298 -15.79 -19.77 22.90
N LYS A 299 -15.02 -20.82 23.20
CA LYS A 299 -14.85 -21.99 22.32
C LYS A 299 -16.16 -22.74 22.12
N HIS A 300 -16.91 -22.99 23.19
CA HIS A 300 -18.24 -23.60 23.10
C HIS A 300 -19.23 -22.74 22.29
N LYS A 301 -19.23 -21.42 22.48
CA LYS A 301 -20.08 -20.50 21.71
C LYS A 301 -19.76 -20.54 20.21
N LYS A 302 -18.48 -20.57 19.83
CA LYS A 302 -18.06 -20.69 18.42
C LYS A 302 -18.50 -22.02 17.82
N LEU A 303 -18.30 -23.12 18.54
CA LEU A 303 -18.74 -24.45 18.08
C LEU A 303 -20.26 -24.50 17.88
N ALA A 304 -21.04 -23.90 18.77
CA ALA A 304 -22.49 -23.80 18.64
C ALA A 304 -22.90 -22.94 17.42
N GLN A 305 -22.20 -21.83 17.16
CA GLN A 305 -22.43 -21.00 15.97
C GLN A 305 -22.09 -21.73 14.66
N GLU A 306 -21.01 -22.51 14.64
CA GLU A 306 -20.63 -23.34 13.49
C GLU A 306 -21.67 -24.43 13.23
N LYS A 307 -22.15 -25.13 14.26
CA LYS A 307 -23.24 -26.11 14.14
C LYS A 307 -24.51 -25.45 13.60
N ALA A 308 -24.93 -24.32 14.16
CA ALA A 308 -26.10 -23.59 13.67
C ALA A 308 -25.94 -23.10 12.22
N LYS A 309 -24.71 -22.76 11.79
CA LYS A 309 -24.42 -22.41 10.40
C LYS A 309 -24.50 -23.63 9.48
N GLN A 310 -23.96 -24.78 9.90
CA GLN A 310 -24.06 -26.05 9.17
C GLN A 310 -25.52 -26.47 9.02
N GLU A 311 -26.31 -26.41 10.08
CA GLU A 311 -27.75 -26.71 10.04
C GLU A 311 -28.49 -25.80 9.06
N LYS A 312 -28.20 -24.49 9.06
CA LYS A 312 -28.77 -23.55 8.08
C LYS A 312 -28.33 -23.84 6.64
N GLU A 313 -27.08 -24.23 6.44
CA GLU A 313 -26.57 -24.63 5.13
C GLU A 313 -27.23 -25.94 4.63
N GLU A 314 -27.45 -26.90 5.52
CA GLU A 314 -28.19 -28.13 5.23
C GLU A 314 -29.67 -27.85 4.91
N GLU A 315 -30.33 -27.00 5.69
CA GLU A 315 -31.71 -26.57 5.43
C GLU A 315 -31.83 -25.86 4.07
N LEU A 316 -30.84 -25.02 3.74
CA LEU A 316 -30.77 -24.34 2.44
C LEU A 316 -30.55 -25.32 1.29
N LYS A 317 -29.65 -26.32 1.45
CA LYS A 317 -29.44 -27.39 0.46
C LYS A 317 -30.73 -28.19 0.25
N LEU A 318 -31.44 -28.55 1.32
CA LEU A 318 -32.71 -29.26 1.25
C LEU A 318 -33.79 -28.44 0.53
N LYS A 319 -33.88 -27.14 0.81
CA LYS A 319 -34.79 -26.22 0.10
C LYS A 319 -34.47 -26.14 -1.39
N LYS A 320 -33.19 -26.03 -1.77
CA LYS A 320 -32.77 -26.05 -3.18
C LYS A 320 -33.12 -27.37 -3.86
N GLN A 321 -32.87 -28.49 -3.21
CA GLN A 321 -33.20 -29.81 -3.74
C GLN A 321 -34.71 -29.96 -3.98
N LYS A 322 -35.55 -29.51 -3.05
CA LYS A 322 -37.02 -29.50 -3.23
C LYS A 322 -37.46 -28.61 -4.39
N GLN A 323 -36.89 -27.41 -4.52
CA GLN A 323 -37.19 -26.52 -5.66
C GLN A 323 -36.77 -27.13 -7.01
N GLU A 324 -35.64 -27.83 -7.03
CA GLU A 324 -35.15 -28.51 -8.22
C GLU A 324 -36.02 -29.71 -8.60
N GLN A 325 -36.48 -30.48 -7.61
CA GLN A 325 -37.49 -31.53 -7.81
C GLN A 325 -38.80 -30.94 -8.38
N GLU A 326 -39.32 -29.85 -7.81
CA GLU A 326 -40.55 -29.21 -8.30
C GLU A 326 -40.38 -28.68 -9.74
N LYS A 327 -39.20 -28.15 -10.09
CA LYS A 327 -38.88 -27.75 -11.47
C LYS A 327 -38.84 -28.95 -12.42
N GLN A 328 -38.25 -30.07 -11.98
CA GLN A 328 -38.19 -31.30 -12.77
C GLN A 328 -39.59 -31.90 -12.97
N GLU A 329 -40.46 -31.85 -11.96
CA GLU A 329 -41.87 -32.26 -12.06
C GLU A 329 -42.64 -31.40 -13.07
N LYS A 330 -42.55 -30.06 -12.97
CA LYS A 330 -43.19 -29.15 -13.93
C LYS A 330 -42.69 -29.36 -15.36
N LEU A 331 -41.40 -29.60 -15.53
CA LEU A 331 -40.82 -29.90 -16.83
C LEU A 331 -41.32 -31.25 -17.37
N ALA A 332 -41.39 -32.28 -16.53
CA ALA A 332 -41.93 -33.58 -16.91
C ALA A 332 -43.41 -33.49 -17.33
N ASP A 333 -44.22 -32.73 -16.61
CA ASP A 333 -45.62 -32.47 -16.98
C ASP A 333 -45.75 -31.75 -18.32
N GLN A 334 -44.86 -30.79 -18.60
CA GLN A 334 -44.82 -30.08 -19.88
C GLN A 334 -44.40 -31.00 -21.03
N LEU A 335 -43.39 -31.85 -20.81
CA LEU A 335 -42.95 -32.86 -21.77
C LEU A 335 -44.04 -33.91 -22.02
N LEU A 336 -44.77 -34.34 -21.00
CA LEU A 336 -45.94 -35.21 -21.15
C LEU A 336 -47.02 -34.57 -22.03
N LYS A 337 -47.35 -33.30 -21.78
CA LYS A 337 -48.32 -32.57 -22.62
C LYS A 337 -47.86 -32.48 -24.07
N ASN A 338 -46.58 -32.18 -24.30
CA ASN A 338 -46.01 -32.11 -25.65
C ASN A 338 -46.03 -33.48 -26.33
N ALA A 339 -45.67 -34.55 -25.63
CA ALA A 339 -45.74 -35.91 -26.15
C ALA A 339 -47.18 -36.30 -26.53
N ALA A 340 -48.17 -35.93 -25.71
CA ALA A 340 -49.58 -36.14 -26.02
C ALA A 340 -50.03 -35.37 -27.27
N ILE A 341 -49.56 -34.13 -27.45
CA ILE A 341 -49.81 -33.34 -28.67
C ILE A 341 -49.23 -34.06 -29.90
N PHE A 342 -47.97 -34.49 -29.84
CA PHE A 342 -47.33 -35.21 -30.95
C PHE A 342 -48.02 -36.55 -31.27
N ALA A 343 -48.47 -37.27 -30.24
CA ALA A 343 -49.21 -38.52 -30.42
C ALA A 343 -50.57 -38.29 -31.09
N ASN A 344 -51.29 -37.22 -30.73
CA ASN A 344 -52.56 -36.84 -31.36
C ASN A 344 -52.39 -36.35 -32.81
N GLN A 345 -51.19 -35.91 -33.18
CA GLN A 345 -50.82 -35.55 -34.55
C GLN A 345 -50.26 -36.74 -35.35
N GLU A 346 -50.36 -37.97 -34.81
CA GLU A 346 -49.80 -39.19 -35.37
C GLU A 346 -48.26 -39.17 -35.55
N ASN A 347 -47.57 -38.21 -34.94
CA ASN A 347 -46.11 -38.07 -34.99
C ASN A 347 -45.45 -38.81 -33.83
N TYR A 348 -45.61 -40.13 -33.84
CA TYR A 348 -45.24 -41.00 -32.73
C TYR A 348 -43.72 -41.06 -32.47
N SER A 349 -42.90 -40.88 -33.50
CA SER A 349 -41.43 -40.82 -33.34
C SER A 349 -41.01 -39.63 -32.46
N GLN A 350 -41.62 -38.47 -32.69
CA GLN A 350 -41.35 -37.27 -31.87
C GLN A 350 -41.96 -37.40 -30.47
N ALA A 351 -43.15 -37.96 -30.35
CA ALA A 351 -43.74 -38.25 -29.04
C ALA A 351 -42.81 -39.13 -28.18
N ILE A 352 -42.19 -40.16 -28.78
CA ILE A 352 -41.29 -41.07 -28.07
C ILE A 352 -39.95 -40.43 -27.74
N GLN A 353 -39.40 -39.59 -28.62
CA GLN A 353 -38.21 -38.81 -28.28
C GLN A 353 -38.47 -37.90 -27.07
N VAL A 354 -39.62 -37.21 -27.04
CA VAL A 354 -40.02 -36.37 -25.91
C VAL A 354 -40.22 -37.19 -24.64
N LEU A 355 -40.87 -38.36 -24.72
CA LEU A 355 -41.05 -39.23 -23.56
C LEU A 355 -39.73 -39.82 -23.03
N ASN A 356 -38.78 -40.13 -23.92
CA ASN A 356 -37.44 -40.61 -23.53
C ASN A 356 -36.59 -39.53 -22.84
N THR A 357 -36.95 -38.24 -22.97
CA THR A 357 -36.27 -37.16 -22.22
C THR A 357 -36.77 -37.01 -20.79
N ILE A 358 -37.86 -37.69 -20.40
CA ILE A 358 -38.37 -37.67 -19.02
C ILE A 358 -37.48 -38.60 -18.17
N SER A 359 -36.85 -38.02 -17.14
CA SER A 359 -35.99 -38.75 -16.19
C SER A 359 -36.70 -39.95 -15.56
N HIS A 360 -36.00 -41.08 -15.47
CA HIS A 360 -36.50 -42.40 -15.02
C HIS A 360 -37.13 -42.43 -13.61
N HIS A 361 -36.99 -41.36 -12.82
CA HIS A 361 -37.40 -41.29 -11.42
C HIS A 361 -38.75 -40.61 -11.17
N LEU A 362 -39.39 -40.05 -12.21
CA LEU A 362 -40.71 -39.42 -12.09
C LEU A 362 -41.85 -40.41 -12.35
N GLN A 363 -42.95 -40.28 -11.61
CA GLN A 363 -44.15 -41.10 -11.78
C GLN A 363 -44.71 -41.04 -13.22
N ALA A 364 -44.53 -39.88 -13.89
CA ALA A 364 -44.76 -39.64 -15.31
C ALA A 364 -44.04 -40.62 -16.27
N TYR A 365 -42.83 -41.06 -15.90
CA TYR A 365 -42.01 -41.97 -16.70
C TYR A 365 -42.64 -43.37 -16.80
N GLN A 366 -43.35 -43.84 -15.76
CA GLN A 366 -43.97 -45.16 -15.79
C GLN A 366 -45.12 -45.24 -16.82
N THR A 367 -45.92 -44.17 -16.91
CA THR A 367 -47.00 -44.04 -17.91
C THR A 367 -46.43 -43.90 -19.32
N ALA A 368 -45.36 -43.12 -19.47
CA ALA A 368 -44.65 -42.93 -20.73
C ALA A 368 -44.07 -44.24 -21.29
N LYS A 369 -43.44 -45.05 -20.43
CA LYS A 369 -42.81 -46.32 -20.79
C LYS A 369 -43.81 -47.31 -21.40
N LEU A 370 -45.03 -47.36 -20.88
CA LEU A 370 -46.09 -48.25 -21.35
C LEU A 370 -46.51 -47.93 -22.80
N HIS A 371 -46.55 -46.65 -23.17
CA HIS A 371 -46.81 -46.22 -24.55
C HIS A 371 -45.64 -46.48 -25.50
N ILE A 372 -44.40 -46.34 -25.03
CA ILE A 372 -43.18 -46.60 -25.84
C ILE A 372 -43.07 -48.09 -26.19
N ASP A 373 -43.36 -48.98 -25.25
CA ASP A 373 -43.28 -50.43 -25.48
C ASP A 373 -44.32 -50.91 -26.50
N GLN A 374 -45.48 -50.25 -26.54
CA GLN A 374 -46.52 -50.51 -27.55
C GLN A 374 -46.10 -50.08 -28.96
N TYR A 375 -45.33 -49.00 -29.09
CA TYR A 375 -44.82 -48.51 -30.38
C TYR A 375 -43.64 -49.32 -30.92
N LYS A 376 -42.73 -49.80 -30.07
CA LYS A 376 -41.62 -50.67 -30.50
C LYS A 376 -42.13 -51.92 -31.22
N LYS A 377 -43.26 -52.47 -30.75
CA LYS A 377 -43.95 -53.61 -31.37
C LYS A 377 -44.48 -53.30 -32.78
N ASN A 378 -44.79 -52.04 -33.08
CA ASN A 378 -45.24 -51.59 -34.41
C ASN A 378 -44.06 -51.35 -35.36
N GLN A 379 -42.92 -50.84 -34.87
CA GLN A 379 -41.68 -50.68 -35.65
C GLN A 379 -41.13 -52.03 -36.15
N GLU A 380 -41.15 -53.07 -35.32
CA GLU A 380 -40.71 -54.42 -35.71
C GLU A 380 -41.54 -55.03 -36.86
N ASN A 381 -42.82 -54.65 -36.97
CA ASN A 381 -43.68 -55.07 -38.07
C ASN A 381 -43.36 -54.33 -39.38
N LEU A 382 -42.92 -53.06 -39.32
CA LEU A 382 -42.52 -52.27 -40.48
C LEU A 382 -41.18 -52.73 -41.07
N GLU A 383 -40.21 -53.12 -40.22
CA GLU A 383 -38.93 -53.67 -40.69
C GLU A 383 -39.09 -55.03 -41.41
N LYS A 384 -40.07 -55.84 -41.01
CA LYS A 384 -40.43 -57.07 -41.73
C LYS A 384 -40.91 -56.78 -43.15
N GLN A 385 -41.73 -55.75 -43.33
CA GLN A 385 -42.24 -55.33 -44.65
C GLN A 385 -41.12 -54.76 -45.54
N ARG A 386 -40.16 -54.01 -44.95
CA ARG A 386 -39.00 -53.44 -45.67
C ARG A 386 -38.05 -54.54 -46.19
N LYS A 387 -37.90 -55.65 -45.45
CA LYS A 387 -37.11 -56.82 -45.87
C LYS A 387 -37.78 -57.64 -46.99
N GLU A 388 -39.10 -57.65 -47.07
CA GLU A 388 -39.84 -58.28 -48.18
C GLU A 388 -39.73 -57.51 -49.50
N LEU A 389 -39.76 -56.17 -49.45
CA LEU A 389 -39.64 -55.31 -50.63
C LEU A 389 -38.29 -55.46 -51.36
N ILE A 390 -37.19 -55.64 -50.62
CA ILE A 390 -35.84 -55.79 -51.17
C ILE A 390 -35.66 -57.11 -51.93
N LYS A 391 -36.43 -58.15 -51.58
CA LYS A 391 -36.31 -59.50 -52.18
C LYS A 391 -36.85 -59.58 -53.61
N ASN A 392 -37.64 -58.59 -54.05
CA ASN A 392 -38.38 -58.61 -55.31
C ASN A 392 -37.79 -57.69 -56.42
N LEU A 393 -36.69 -56.98 -56.16
CA LEU A 393 -36.06 -56.07 -57.13
C LEU A 393 -34.79 -56.71 -57.72
N PRO A 394 -34.77 -57.13 -59.01
CA PRO A 394 -33.58 -57.68 -59.62
C PRO A 394 -32.47 -56.62 -59.70
N ASN A 395 -31.26 -56.99 -59.29
CA ASN A 395 -30.02 -56.17 -59.31
C ASN A 395 -29.88 -55.11 -58.20
N VAL A 396 -30.80 -55.04 -57.23
CA VAL A 396 -30.66 -54.22 -56.02
C VAL A 396 -30.17 -55.10 -54.86
N ILE A 397 -29.06 -54.73 -54.25
CA ILE A 397 -28.53 -55.37 -53.04
C ILE A 397 -28.56 -54.37 -51.88
N CYS A 398 -28.93 -54.85 -50.69
CA CYS A 398 -28.79 -54.08 -49.47
C CYS A 398 -27.39 -54.33 -48.91
N ILE A 399 -26.59 -53.27 -48.75
CA ILE A 399 -25.27 -53.36 -48.15
C ILE A 399 -25.24 -52.53 -46.87
N ILE A 400 -24.31 -52.86 -45.96
CA ILE A 400 -24.10 -52.06 -44.75
C ILE A 400 -22.99 -51.04 -45.04
N HIS A 401 -23.33 -49.76 -45.07
CA HIS A 401 -22.38 -48.65 -45.18
C HIS A 401 -22.47 -47.78 -43.93
N LYS A 402 -21.34 -47.52 -43.25
CA LYS A 402 -21.27 -46.79 -41.97
C LYS A 402 -22.27 -47.29 -40.89
N GLY A 403 -22.49 -48.60 -40.85
CA GLY A 403 -23.41 -49.24 -39.90
C GLY A 403 -24.90 -49.09 -40.22
N LYS A 404 -25.26 -48.50 -41.37
CA LYS A 404 -26.64 -48.38 -41.85
C LYS A 404 -26.87 -49.25 -43.10
N PRO A 405 -28.03 -49.92 -43.21
CA PRO A 405 -28.41 -50.56 -44.46
C PRO A 405 -28.69 -49.51 -45.52
N VAL A 406 -28.01 -49.58 -46.65
CA VAL A 406 -28.20 -48.70 -47.80
C VAL A 406 -28.49 -49.51 -49.06
N ALA A 407 -29.27 -48.94 -49.97
CA ALA A 407 -29.53 -49.57 -51.26
C ALA A 407 -28.33 -49.38 -52.19
N ALA A 408 -27.93 -50.45 -52.85
CA ALA A 408 -26.92 -50.42 -53.89
C ALA A 408 -27.38 -51.20 -55.14
N ALA A 409 -26.98 -50.73 -56.32
CA ALA A 409 -27.20 -51.44 -57.59
C ALA A 409 -25.87 -51.70 -58.26
N PHE A 410 -25.72 -52.90 -58.81
CA PHE A 410 -24.56 -53.27 -59.62
C PHE A 410 -24.97 -53.29 -61.09
N ILE A 411 -24.47 -52.31 -61.86
CA ILE A 411 -24.90 -52.05 -63.24
C ILE A 411 -23.66 -51.97 -64.11
N ASP A 412 -23.54 -52.86 -65.10
CA ASP A 412 -22.42 -52.89 -66.06
C ASP A 412 -21.03 -52.78 -65.38
N GLN A 413 -20.82 -53.61 -64.35
CA GLN A 413 -19.60 -53.64 -63.54
C GLN A 413 -19.31 -52.35 -62.76
N THR A 414 -20.32 -51.51 -62.55
CA THR A 414 -20.23 -50.30 -61.72
C THR A 414 -21.20 -50.44 -60.56
N LEU A 415 -20.70 -50.31 -59.33
CA LEU A 415 -21.52 -50.33 -58.13
C LEU A 415 -21.94 -48.91 -57.79
N TYR A 416 -23.25 -48.68 -57.71
CA TYR A 416 -23.86 -47.43 -57.26
C TYR A 416 -24.46 -47.66 -55.88
N VAL A 417 -24.03 -46.87 -54.90
CA VAL A 417 -24.54 -46.92 -53.52
C VAL A 417 -25.12 -45.57 -53.17
N ILE A 418 -26.32 -45.54 -52.58
CA ILE A 418 -26.88 -44.30 -52.04
C ILE A 418 -26.43 -44.16 -50.59
N ASP A 419 -25.53 -43.21 -50.30
CA ASP A 419 -25.03 -42.97 -48.94
C ASP A 419 -26.08 -42.22 -48.10
N SER A 420 -26.61 -41.13 -48.65
CA SER A 420 -27.64 -40.32 -47.98
C SER A 420 -28.49 -39.51 -48.96
N LEU A 421 -29.62 -39.04 -48.45
CA LEU A 421 -30.54 -38.14 -49.15
C LEU A 421 -30.83 -36.93 -48.26
N GLU A 422 -30.62 -35.74 -48.78
CA GLU A 422 -30.97 -34.49 -48.11
C GLU A 422 -32.10 -33.78 -48.84
N ARG A 423 -33.07 -33.26 -48.09
CA ARG A 423 -34.14 -32.42 -48.62
C ARG A 423 -33.96 -31.01 -48.05
N LYS A 424 -33.77 -30.03 -48.93
CA LYS A 424 -33.54 -28.62 -48.58
C LYS A 424 -34.37 -27.72 -49.46
N ASN A 425 -34.87 -26.62 -48.92
CA ASN A 425 -35.52 -25.58 -49.72
C ASN A 425 -34.54 -24.51 -50.22
N THR A 426 -33.31 -24.49 -49.70
CA THR A 426 -32.25 -23.55 -50.08
C THR A 426 -30.87 -24.22 -50.11
N ILE A 427 -29.97 -23.75 -50.98
CA ILE A 427 -28.55 -24.12 -51.00
C ILE A 427 -27.72 -22.83 -50.86
N ASN A 428 -26.91 -22.75 -49.81
CA ASN A 428 -26.11 -21.57 -49.48
C ASN A 428 -24.69 -21.70 -50.04
N GLY A 429 -24.26 -20.72 -50.84
CA GLY A 429 -22.90 -20.57 -51.34
C GLY A 429 -21.93 -20.03 -50.28
N ILE A 430 -20.62 -20.30 -50.45
CA ILE A 430 -19.56 -19.84 -49.52
C ILE A 430 -19.46 -18.31 -49.47
N MET A 431 -19.81 -17.61 -50.55
CA MET A 431 -19.76 -16.15 -50.64
C MET A 431 -21.05 -15.45 -50.14
N GLY A 432 -21.96 -16.20 -49.52
CA GLY A 432 -23.21 -15.65 -48.97
C GLY A 432 -24.38 -15.60 -49.95
N ASP A 433 -24.17 -15.97 -51.21
CA ASP A 433 -25.24 -16.17 -52.19
C ASP A 433 -26.12 -17.36 -51.78
N CYS A 434 -27.44 -17.23 -51.89
CA CYS A 434 -28.39 -18.27 -51.50
C CYS A 434 -29.31 -18.56 -52.69
N THR A 435 -29.24 -19.78 -53.21
CA THR A 435 -30.15 -20.24 -54.25
C THR A 435 -31.37 -20.86 -53.61
N THR A 436 -32.56 -20.33 -53.92
CA THR A 436 -33.84 -20.82 -53.42
C THR A 436 -34.65 -21.41 -54.57
N THR A 437 -35.49 -22.40 -54.28
CA THR A 437 -36.42 -23.00 -55.25
C THR A 437 -37.87 -22.75 -54.82
N SER A 438 -38.80 -22.78 -55.78
CA SER A 438 -40.23 -22.81 -55.50
C SER A 438 -40.73 -24.18 -55.00
N GLY A 439 -39.92 -25.22 -55.16
CA GLY A 439 -40.13 -26.57 -54.66
C GLY A 439 -39.17 -26.92 -53.52
N ASP A 440 -38.60 -28.12 -53.58
CA ASP A 440 -37.47 -28.54 -52.73
C ASP A 440 -36.34 -29.06 -53.61
N PHE A 441 -35.10 -28.84 -53.15
CA PHE A 441 -33.94 -29.55 -53.61
C PHE A 441 -33.83 -30.91 -52.90
N ILE A 442 -33.67 -31.96 -53.70
CA ILE A 442 -33.25 -33.28 -53.23
C ILE A 442 -31.80 -33.48 -53.64
N ILE A 443 -30.92 -33.54 -52.64
CA ILE A 443 -29.50 -33.80 -52.82
C ILE A 443 -29.27 -35.27 -52.52
N SER A 444 -28.92 -36.04 -53.55
CA SER A 444 -28.56 -37.44 -53.41
C SER A 444 -27.05 -37.59 -53.40
N HIS A 445 -26.53 -38.11 -52.29
CA HIS A 445 -25.12 -38.43 -52.14
C HIS A 445 -24.90 -39.90 -52.53
N LEU A 446 -24.15 -40.11 -53.61
CA LEU A 446 -23.86 -41.41 -54.19
C LEU A 446 -22.40 -41.76 -54.01
N ILE A 447 -22.12 -43.05 -53.81
CA ILE A 447 -20.79 -43.62 -53.93
C ILE A 447 -20.82 -44.51 -55.16
N VAL A 448 -19.92 -44.23 -56.10
CA VAL A 448 -19.86 -44.96 -57.36
C VAL A 448 -18.49 -45.59 -57.52
N ARG A 449 -18.44 -46.93 -57.59
CA ARG A 449 -17.22 -47.71 -57.74
C ARG A 449 -17.18 -48.41 -59.07
N ASN A 450 -16.09 -48.22 -59.81
CA ASN A 450 -15.88 -48.89 -61.09
C ASN A 450 -15.15 -50.22 -60.86
N ASP A 451 -15.86 -51.35 -60.96
CA ASP A 451 -15.28 -52.70 -60.88
C ASP A 451 -14.91 -53.25 -62.27
N SER A 452 -15.05 -52.46 -63.33
CA SER A 452 -14.65 -52.82 -64.69
C SER A 452 -13.13 -52.66 -64.87
N PRO A 453 -12.47 -53.49 -65.70
CA PRO A 453 -11.05 -53.32 -66.02
C PRO A 453 -10.73 -52.12 -66.91
N LYS A 454 -11.75 -51.35 -67.35
CA LYS A 454 -11.62 -50.15 -68.17
C LYS A 454 -12.16 -48.93 -67.43
N THR A 455 -11.59 -47.75 -67.70
CA THR A 455 -12.13 -46.48 -67.22
C THR A 455 -13.59 -46.33 -67.64
N ARG A 456 -14.46 -45.93 -66.71
CA ARG A 456 -15.88 -45.68 -66.96
C ARG A 456 -16.17 -44.20 -66.78
N SER A 457 -16.88 -43.62 -67.75
CA SER A 457 -17.39 -42.27 -67.66
C SER A 457 -18.85 -42.31 -67.22
N ILE A 458 -19.17 -41.54 -66.19
CA ILE A 458 -20.52 -41.43 -65.62
C ILE A 458 -20.97 -39.99 -65.77
N SER A 459 -22.20 -39.81 -66.24
CA SER A 459 -22.79 -38.49 -66.45
C SER A 459 -23.97 -38.34 -65.48
N ALA A 460 -23.88 -37.37 -64.57
CA ALA A 460 -24.96 -37.10 -63.62
C ALA A 460 -26.28 -36.82 -64.33
N SER A 461 -26.23 -36.15 -65.49
CA SER A 461 -27.39 -35.82 -66.32
C SER A 461 -28.20 -37.02 -66.82
N GLN A 462 -27.64 -38.23 -66.79
CA GLN A 462 -28.35 -39.44 -67.20
C GLN A 462 -29.10 -40.10 -66.04
N ILE A 463 -28.83 -39.70 -64.80
CA ILE A 463 -29.52 -40.21 -63.61
C ILE A 463 -30.79 -39.38 -63.39
N VAL A 464 -31.91 -40.08 -63.20
CA VAL A 464 -33.25 -39.47 -63.06
C VAL A 464 -33.83 -39.83 -61.70
N LEU A 465 -34.49 -38.87 -61.04
CA LEU A 465 -35.25 -39.11 -59.83
C LEU A 465 -36.71 -39.38 -60.19
N LEU A 466 -37.31 -40.40 -59.57
CA LEU A 466 -38.73 -40.75 -59.64
C LEU A 466 -39.38 -40.48 -58.29
N ASP A 467 -40.66 -40.15 -58.29
CA ASP A 467 -41.50 -40.09 -57.08
C ASP A 467 -42.59 -41.18 -57.06
N ASP A 468 -43.43 -41.18 -56.03
CA ASP A 468 -44.59 -42.07 -55.84
C ASP A 468 -45.59 -42.05 -57.00
N LYS A 469 -45.58 -40.99 -57.83
CA LYS A 469 -46.45 -40.81 -59.00
C LYS A 469 -45.73 -41.13 -60.32
N ASN A 470 -44.52 -41.67 -60.27
CA ASN A 470 -43.65 -41.95 -61.41
C ASN A 470 -43.33 -40.71 -62.28
N ARG A 471 -43.28 -39.51 -61.68
CA ARG A 471 -42.80 -38.31 -62.38
C ARG A 471 -41.27 -38.35 -62.47
N GLU A 472 -40.72 -38.06 -63.64
CA GLU A 472 -39.28 -38.02 -63.88
C GLU A 472 -38.72 -36.61 -63.64
N PHE A 473 -37.70 -36.51 -62.80
CA PHE A 473 -36.97 -35.26 -62.53
C PHE A 473 -35.51 -35.41 -62.95
N SER A 474 -35.08 -34.54 -63.87
CA SER A 474 -33.68 -34.42 -64.27
C SER A 474 -32.87 -33.65 -63.24
N VAL A 475 -31.54 -33.81 -63.31
CA VAL A 475 -30.61 -33.03 -62.49
C VAL A 475 -30.81 -31.52 -62.71
N SER A 476 -30.92 -30.76 -61.62
CA SER A 476 -31.06 -29.31 -61.65
C SER A 476 -29.69 -28.67 -61.88
N SER A 477 -29.51 -28.03 -63.03
CA SER A 477 -28.25 -27.33 -63.36
C SER A 477 -27.98 -26.15 -62.41
N GLU A 478 -29.03 -25.44 -62.01
CA GLU A 478 -28.97 -24.36 -61.02
C GLU A 478 -28.65 -24.91 -59.63
N GLY A 479 -29.34 -25.97 -59.18
CA GLY A 479 -29.07 -26.62 -57.91
C GLY A 479 -27.65 -27.21 -57.83
N MET A 480 -27.16 -27.81 -58.91
CA MET A 480 -25.78 -28.31 -58.99
C MET A 480 -24.75 -27.17 -58.94
N SER A 481 -25.01 -26.05 -59.63
CA SER A 481 -24.12 -24.88 -59.59
C SER A 481 -24.06 -24.28 -58.19
N ALA A 482 -25.22 -24.18 -57.52
CA ALA A 482 -25.33 -23.72 -56.15
C ALA A 482 -24.56 -24.65 -55.18
N LEU A 483 -24.64 -25.97 -55.37
CA LEU A 483 -23.92 -26.94 -54.54
C LEU A 483 -22.40 -26.89 -54.74
N VAL A 484 -21.93 -26.65 -55.97
CA VAL A 484 -20.50 -26.37 -56.22
C VAL A 484 -20.08 -25.06 -55.54
N MET A 485 -20.89 -24.02 -55.64
CA MET A 485 -20.63 -22.73 -54.99
C MET A 485 -20.71 -22.79 -53.45
N SER A 486 -21.41 -23.78 -52.87
CA SER A 486 -21.37 -24.06 -51.44
C SER A 486 -20.07 -24.74 -50.99
N GLY A 487 -19.18 -25.07 -51.94
CA GLY A 487 -17.91 -25.73 -51.69
C GLY A 487 -18.02 -27.21 -51.42
N ASP A 488 -19.14 -27.84 -51.80
CA ASP A 488 -19.24 -29.28 -51.73
C ASP A 488 -18.28 -29.89 -52.77
N LYS A 489 -17.22 -30.53 -52.27
CA LYS A 489 -16.18 -31.14 -53.10
C LYS A 489 -16.67 -32.35 -53.90
N THR A 490 -17.86 -32.84 -53.59
CA THR A 490 -18.49 -33.99 -54.25
C THR A 490 -19.51 -33.58 -55.33
N ALA A 491 -19.77 -32.28 -55.48
CA ALA A 491 -20.63 -31.76 -56.54
C ALA A 491 -19.87 -31.76 -57.88
N GLU A 492 -20.07 -32.79 -58.69
CA GLU A 492 -19.44 -32.90 -60.02
C GLU A 492 -20.47 -32.53 -61.11
N LEU A 493 -20.18 -31.48 -61.89
CA LEU A 493 -21.19 -30.77 -62.69
C LEU A 493 -21.63 -31.45 -63.99
N VAL A 494 -20.86 -32.36 -64.61
CA VAL A 494 -21.23 -32.87 -65.94
C VAL A 494 -20.74 -34.29 -66.23
N PHE A 495 -19.44 -34.56 -66.15
CA PHE A 495 -18.84 -35.85 -66.52
C PHE A 495 -17.74 -36.25 -65.55
N THR A 496 -17.79 -37.50 -65.11
CA THR A 496 -16.83 -38.05 -64.16
C THR A 496 -16.27 -39.35 -64.70
N GLU A 497 -14.97 -39.36 -64.95
CA GLU A 497 -14.24 -40.60 -65.20
C GLU A 497 -13.83 -41.26 -63.88
N ILE A 498 -14.06 -42.57 -63.80
CA ILE A 498 -13.68 -43.42 -62.68
C ILE A 498 -12.74 -44.51 -63.22
N GLN A 499 -11.51 -44.51 -62.73
CA GLN A 499 -10.52 -45.52 -63.12
C GLN A 499 -10.87 -46.89 -62.53
N PRO A 500 -10.42 -48.00 -63.14
CA PRO A 500 -10.64 -49.35 -62.63
C PRO A 500 -10.28 -49.49 -61.14
N GLY A 501 -11.19 -50.07 -60.35
CA GLY A 501 -11.02 -50.35 -58.92
C GLY A 501 -11.17 -49.14 -57.99
N LEU A 502 -11.41 -47.94 -58.52
CA LEU A 502 -11.61 -46.74 -57.70
C LEU A 502 -13.10 -46.45 -57.45
N GLU A 503 -13.37 -45.79 -56.32
CA GLU A 503 -14.67 -45.21 -55.99
C GLU A 503 -14.61 -43.68 -55.97
N LYS A 504 -15.75 -43.05 -56.27
CA LYS A 504 -15.95 -41.61 -56.15
C LYS A 504 -17.25 -41.29 -55.44
N TYR A 505 -17.23 -40.21 -54.67
CA TYR A 505 -18.39 -39.64 -53.99
C TYR A 505 -18.95 -38.54 -54.89
N ILE A 506 -20.21 -38.69 -55.28
CA ILE A 506 -20.88 -37.82 -56.23
C ILE A 506 -22.18 -37.33 -55.60
N SER A 507 -22.37 -36.02 -55.56
CA SER A 507 -23.62 -35.41 -55.12
C SER A 507 -24.40 -34.91 -56.31
N ILE A 508 -25.68 -35.29 -56.39
CA ILE A 508 -26.57 -34.92 -57.49
C ILE A 508 -27.78 -34.20 -56.91
N VAL A 509 -28.10 -33.03 -57.47
CA VAL A 509 -29.22 -32.20 -57.02
C VAL A 509 -30.38 -32.30 -58.00
N PHE A 510 -31.56 -32.60 -57.49
CA PHE A 510 -32.83 -32.56 -58.21
C PHE A 510 -33.71 -31.46 -57.63
N GLU A 511 -34.56 -30.84 -58.45
CA GLU A 511 -35.57 -29.91 -57.99
C GLU A 511 -36.95 -30.53 -58.18
N ILE A 512 -37.73 -30.60 -57.10
CA ILE A 512 -39.00 -31.34 -57.08
C ILE A 512 -40.13 -30.49 -56.46
N PRO A 513 -41.41 -30.78 -56.79
CA PRO A 513 -42.54 -30.19 -56.10
C PRO A 513 -42.63 -30.65 -54.62
N LEU A 514 -43.10 -29.75 -53.74
CA LEU A 514 -43.23 -29.98 -52.29
C LEU A 514 -44.05 -31.23 -51.90
N ASN A 515 -44.97 -31.66 -52.76
CA ASN A 515 -45.86 -32.79 -52.48
C ASN A 515 -45.31 -34.16 -52.89
N SER A 516 -44.08 -34.23 -53.41
CA SER A 516 -43.47 -35.49 -53.88
C SER A 516 -42.96 -36.33 -52.71
N LYS A 517 -43.17 -37.66 -52.76
CA LYS A 517 -42.76 -38.63 -51.72
C LYS A 517 -42.21 -39.92 -52.36
N ASP A 518 -41.69 -40.81 -51.52
CA ASP A 518 -41.22 -42.17 -51.88
C ASP A 518 -40.29 -42.24 -53.11
N PHE A 519 -39.21 -41.46 -53.03
CA PHE A 519 -38.31 -41.28 -54.17
C PHE A 519 -37.56 -42.55 -54.58
N GLN A 520 -37.23 -42.65 -55.87
CA GLN A 520 -36.41 -43.71 -56.44
C GLN A 520 -35.43 -43.12 -57.46
N LEU A 521 -34.19 -43.62 -57.51
CA LEU A 521 -33.22 -43.24 -58.53
C LEU A 521 -33.24 -44.22 -59.68
N LYS A 522 -33.49 -43.72 -60.89
CA LYS A 522 -33.37 -44.45 -62.14
C LYS A 522 -31.98 -44.20 -62.71
N ILE A 523 -31.12 -45.22 -62.63
CA ILE A 523 -29.76 -45.18 -63.17
C ILE A 523 -29.76 -45.84 -64.54
N PRO A 524 -29.22 -45.17 -65.58
CA PRO A 524 -29.16 -45.73 -66.93
C PRO A 524 -28.24 -46.97 -66.92
N GLY A 525 -28.54 -47.95 -67.77
CA GLY A 525 -27.57 -49.02 -68.00
C GLY A 525 -26.38 -48.53 -68.84
N GLY A 526 -25.24 -49.21 -68.75
CA GLY A 526 -23.98 -48.80 -69.39
C GLY A 526 -23.92 -48.85 -70.93
N GLY A 527 -24.98 -49.26 -71.62
CA GLY A 527 -25.06 -49.29 -73.08
C GLY A 527 -26.38 -48.74 -73.63
N LEU A 528 -26.39 -48.39 -74.93
CA LEU A 528 -27.55 -47.78 -75.62
C LEU A 528 -28.84 -48.60 -75.51
N PHE A 529 -28.75 -49.91 -75.25
CA PHE A 529 -29.88 -50.85 -75.16
C PHE A 529 -30.06 -51.48 -73.77
N SER A 530 -29.26 -51.10 -72.78
CA SER A 530 -29.42 -51.68 -71.44
C SER A 530 -30.59 -51.05 -70.69
N GLN A 531 -31.39 -51.88 -70.04
CA GLN A 531 -32.51 -51.44 -69.22
C GLN A 531 -32.00 -50.64 -68.00
N PRO A 532 -32.63 -49.52 -67.66
CA PRO A 532 -32.26 -48.76 -66.47
C PRO A 532 -32.58 -49.56 -65.20
N THR A 533 -31.78 -49.35 -64.16
CA THR A 533 -32.04 -49.96 -62.84
C THR A 533 -32.65 -48.92 -61.91
N ILE A 534 -33.69 -49.31 -61.19
CA ILE A 534 -34.41 -48.45 -60.26
C ILE A 534 -33.98 -48.78 -58.83
N LEU A 535 -33.47 -47.77 -58.13
CA LEU A 535 -33.03 -47.83 -56.76
C LEU A 535 -33.99 -47.08 -55.83
N PRO A 536 -34.74 -47.75 -54.96
CA PRO A 536 -35.62 -47.06 -54.02
C PRO A 536 -34.81 -46.30 -52.96
N LEU A 537 -35.03 -44.99 -52.86
CA LEU A 537 -34.35 -44.14 -51.88
C LEU A 537 -34.92 -44.28 -50.47
N SER A 538 -36.11 -44.87 -50.33
CA SER A 538 -36.73 -45.19 -49.03
C SER A 538 -35.88 -46.15 -48.17
N ILE A 539 -34.83 -46.75 -48.72
CA ILE A 539 -33.87 -47.60 -47.99
C ILE A 539 -32.74 -46.78 -47.36
N ALA A 540 -32.39 -45.61 -47.93
CA ALA A 540 -31.25 -44.80 -47.51
C ALA A 540 -31.61 -43.61 -46.59
N VAL A 541 -32.89 -43.47 -46.21
CA VAL A 541 -33.39 -42.46 -45.25
C VAL A 541 -33.28 -42.94 -43.81
#